data_AF-A0A1V9ZJM7-F1
#
_entry.id   AF-A0A1V9ZJM7-F1
#
_cell.length_a   1.000
_cell.length_b   1.000
_cell.length_c   1.000
_cell.angle_alpha   90.00
_cell.angle_beta   90.00
_cell.angle_gamma   90.00
#
_symmetry.space_group_name_H-M   'P 1'
#
loop_
_entity.id
_entity.type
_entity.pdbx_description
1 polymer ?
#
loop_
_entity_poly.entity_id
_entity_poly.type
_entity_poly.pdbx_seq_one_letter_code
_entity_poly.pdbx_strand_id
1 'polypeptide(L)'
;MLMNQTMRRAVFSAKRSCKYSSNAKMPPPLDERSSSSALGGIGLIGGLFMSGYFLGTYIGVLPSYESLRQQLGLAEPVSGTYSGELKVQSKVFFDIGINGKPSGTIVFGLYDEVQPKTVANFVSLCTGDRSVSGTQLAYRNSRFHRIIPNFMIQGGDFTNGNGTGGLSIYGDRFADEDLSVPHGGPGTLSMANAGPNTNGSQFFICTAPTPWLDGKHVVFGRVLEGMDVVQKMESFGTRGGQPKAEIRITNCGLVGAETAAVAADEPAQTEEEAMQERLEALRDVEGQFLDKKDALDPVMYSQMMQDIAAEKLRLKTKLKALRKLK
;
A
#
# COMPACT_ATOMS: atom_id res chain seq x y z
N MET A 1 10.65 67.73 20.07
CA MET A 1 11.47 67.28 18.93
C MET A 1 10.53 66.56 17.97
N LEU A 2 9.87 67.31 17.07
CA LEU A 2 10.28 67.49 15.66
C LEU A 2 10.39 66.13 14.94
N MET A 3 9.37 65.78 14.14
CA MET A 3 9.28 66.05 12.68
C MET A 3 9.92 64.88 11.91
N ASN A 4 9.36 64.35 10.82
CA ASN A 4 8.38 64.86 9.87
C ASN A 4 7.80 63.64 9.12
N GLN A 5 6.48 63.57 8.91
CA GLN A 5 5.80 63.97 7.65
C GLN A 5 6.32 63.18 6.43
N THR A 6 5.49 62.70 5.52
CA THR A 6 4.64 63.53 4.67
C THR A 6 3.73 62.55 3.89
N MET A 7 2.42 62.52 4.16
CA MET A 7 1.36 63.04 3.25
C MET A 7 0.92 62.06 2.14
N ARG A 8 -0.34 61.96 1.70
CA ARG A 8 -1.57 62.74 1.94
C ARG A 8 -2.74 61.99 1.23
N ARG A 9 -3.93 62.04 1.86
CA ARG A 9 -5.28 62.39 1.30
C ARG A 9 -5.83 61.56 0.12
N ALA A 10 -7.14 61.30 -0.06
CA ALA A 10 -8.40 61.68 0.59
C ALA A 10 -9.47 60.66 0.08
N VAL A 11 -10.37 60.14 0.91
CA VAL A 11 -11.77 60.59 1.08
C VAL A 11 -12.41 61.19 -0.17
N PHE A 12 -13.39 60.50 -0.79
CA PHE A 12 -14.77 61.00 -0.92
C PHE A 12 -15.73 59.95 -1.51
N SER A 13 -16.91 59.88 -0.90
CA SER A 13 -18.11 59.19 -1.36
C SER A 13 -18.75 59.93 -2.55
N ALA A 14 -19.29 59.20 -3.53
CA ALA A 14 -20.39 59.70 -4.36
C ALA A 14 -21.25 58.57 -4.96
N LYS A 15 -22.52 58.56 -4.55
CA LYS A 15 -23.65 57.94 -5.24
C LYS A 15 -23.71 58.40 -6.71
N ARG A 16 -24.10 57.51 -7.63
CA ARG A 16 -25.04 57.84 -8.72
C ARG A 16 -25.79 56.60 -9.21
N SER A 17 -27.09 56.82 -9.33
CA SER A 17 -28.16 55.96 -9.84
C SER A 17 -28.15 55.89 -11.37
N CYS A 18 -28.58 54.79 -11.98
CA CYS A 18 -29.55 54.86 -13.07
C CYS A 18 -30.23 53.51 -13.35
N LYS A 19 -31.46 53.60 -13.84
CA LYS A 19 -32.50 52.59 -14.03
C LYS A 19 -32.60 52.14 -15.51
N TYR A 20 -33.36 51.05 -15.72
CA TYR A 20 -34.09 50.65 -16.95
C TYR A 20 -33.21 50.17 -18.13
N SER A 21 -33.60 49.22 -18.99
CA SER A 21 -34.93 48.81 -19.45
C SER A 21 -34.91 47.38 -20.01
N SER A 22 -36.07 46.73 -19.88
CA SER A 22 -36.56 45.53 -20.55
C SER A 22 -36.78 45.67 -22.07
N ASN A 23 -36.96 44.51 -22.70
CA ASN A 23 -37.61 44.19 -24.00
C ASN A 23 -36.75 44.09 -25.27
N ALA A 24 -36.72 42.88 -25.85
CA ALA A 24 -37.20 42.53 -27.21
C ALA A 24 -36.65 41.12 -27.58
N LYS A 25 -37.47 40.08 -27.63
CA LYS A 25 -38.29 39.56 -28.76
C LYS A 25 -37.65 38.34 -29.44
N MET A 26 -38.36 37.22 -29.33
CA MET A 26 -38.23 36.01 -30.15
C MET A 26 -38.42 36.30 -31.65
N PRO A 27 -37.80 35.52 -32.55
CA PRO A 27 -38.29 35.31 -33.90
C PRO A 27 -39.28 34.10 -34.02
N PRO A 28 -40.14 34.08 -35.06
CA PRO A 28 -41.34 33.24 -35.17
C PRO A 28 -41.11 31.88 -35.90
N PRO A 29 -42.13 30.97 -35.95
CA PRO A 29 -42.01 29.63 -36.52
C PRO A 29 -42.47 29.55 -37.98
N LEU A 30 -41.91 28.58 -38.72
CA LEU A 30 -42.35 28.03 -40.03
C LEU A 30 -41.78 26.59 -40.08
N ASP A 31 -42.36 25.54 -40.62
CA ASP A 31 -43.66 25.19 -41.19
C ASP A 31 -43.67 23.65 -41.29
N GLU A 32 -44.84 23.00 -41.21
CA GLU A 32 -45.00 21.57 -41.53
C GLU A 32 -45.11 21.37 -43.06
N ARG A 33 -44.28 20.50 -43.66
CA ARG A 33 -44.72 19.41 -44.57
C ARG A 33 -43.57 18.59 -45.20
N SER A 34 -43.72 17.27 -45.05
CA SER A 34 -43.41 16.18 -46.00
C SER A 34 -42.08 16.16 -46.76
N SER A 35 -41.25 15.12 -46.58
CA SER A 35 -41.36 13.84 -47.30
C SER A 35 -40.08 12.98 -47.19
N SER A 36 -40.32 11.66 -47.08
CA SER A 36 -39.53 10.50 -47.54
C SER A 36 -38.09 10.22 -47.04
N SER A 37 -37.98 9.01 -46.45
CA SER A 37 -36.87 8.02 -46.53
C SER A 37 -35.50 8.42 -45.94
N ALA A 38 -34.76 7.62 -45.17
CA ALA A 38 -34.71 6.16 -45.02
C ALA A 38 -34.13 5.76 -43.65
N LEU A 39 -34.66 4.64 -43.14
CA LEU A 39 -34.12 3.61 -42.23
C LEU A 39 -32.74 3.82 -41.58
N GLY A 40 -32.69 3.70 -40.23
CA GLY A 40 -31.47 3.27 -39.54
C GLY A 40 -31.39 3.51 -38.03
N GLY A 41 -32.18 2.80 -37.22
CA GLY A 41 -31.79 2.41 -35.85
C GLY A 41 -32.22 3.32 -34.68
N ILE A 42 -32.56 2.64 -33.57
CA ILE A 42 -32.78 3.12 -32.18
C ILE A 42 -34.22 3.54 -31.81
N GLY A 43 -34.77 2.88 -30.79
CA GLY A 43 -35.80 3.47 -29.92
C GLY A 43 -36.95 2.53 -29.52
N LEU A 44 -36.75 1.66 -28.54
CA LEU A 44 -37.86 1.03 -27.79
C LEU A 44 -37.98 1.72 -26.43
N ILE A 45 -38.77 2.79 -26.39
CA ILE A 45 -39.45 3.25 -25.17
C ILE A 45 -40.94 3.13 -25.47
N GLY A 46 -41.65 2.34 -24.66
CA GLY A 46 -43.10 2.21 -24.79
C GLY A 46 -43.72 1.18 -23.86
N GLY A 47 -43.86 1.55 -22.58
CA GLY A 47 -44.99 1.23 -21.70
C GLY A 47 -45.30 -0.24 -21.37
N LEU A 48 -45.22 -0.59 -20.08
CA LEU A 48 -46.16 -1.55 -19.51
C LEU A 48 -46.68 -1.06 -18.15
N PHE A 49 -47.97 -0.77 -18.14
CA PHE A 49 -48.81 -0.56 -16.96
C PHE A 49 -49.05 -1.89 -16.23
N MET A 50 -49.07 -1.83 -14.89
CA MET A 50 -50.04 -2.48 -14.01
C MET A 50 -50.34 -3.99 -14.20
N SER A 51 -49.60 -4.83 -13.47
CA SER A 51 -50.17 -5.83 -12.56
C SER A 51 -49.11 -6.09 -11.49
N GLY A 52 -49.34 -5.81 -10.21
CA GLY A 52 -50.33 -6.52 -9.41
C GLY A 52 -49.64 -7.66 -8.64
N TYR A 53 -48.61 -7.37 -7.85
CA TYR A 53 -48.21 -8.22 -6.71
C TYR A 53 -47.83 -7.33 -5.53
N PHE A 54 -48.85 -7.06 -4.72
CA PHE A 54 -48.69 -6.67 -3.34
C PHE A 54 -48.67 -7.97 -2.52
N LEU A 55 -47.53 -8.38 -1.98
CA LEU A 55 -47.49 -9.17 -0.75
C LEU A 55 -46.13 -9.06 -0.06
N GLY A 56 -46.15 -8.52 1.16
CA GLY A 56 -45.24 -8.92 2.24
C GLY A 56 -43.84 -8.32 2.27
N THR A 57 -43.70 -7.22 3.03
CA THR A 57 -42.55 -6.92 3.90
C THR A 57 -41.18 -7.48 3.48
N TYR A 58 -40.40 -6.68 2.75
CA TYR A 58 -38.94 -6.79 2.77
C TYR A 58 -38.35 -5.41 3.03
N ILE A 59 -38.10 -5.11 4.31
CA ILE A 59 -37.15 -4.09 4.71
C ILE A 59 -35.77 -4.70 4.43
N GLY A 60 -35.31 -4.57 3.19
CA GLY A 60 -33.98 -4.96 2.75
C GLY A 60 -33.37 -3.81 1.97
N VAL A 61 -32.14 -3.44 2.31
CA VAL A 61 -31.34 -2.44 1.62
C VAL A 61 -31.34 -2.74 0.12
N LEU A 62 -31.70 -1.75 -0.72
CA LEU A 62 -31.65 -1.88 -2.18
C LEU A 62 -30.26 -2.43 -2.58
N PRO A 63 -30.19 -3.51 -3.39
CA PRO A 63 -28.92 -4.03 -3.85
C PRO A 63 -28.17 -2.95 -4.62
N SER A 64 -26.86 -2.85 -4.40
CA SER A 64 -26.01 -1.89 -5.11
C SER A 64 -26.13 -2.11 -6.62
N TYR A 65 -25.94 -1.04 -7.40
CA TYR A 65 -25.95 -1.10 -8.85
C TYR A 65 -25.00 -2.17 -9.43
N GLU A 66 -23.88 -2.45 -8.75
CA GLU A 66 -22.95 -3.54 -9.08
C GLU A 66 -23.57 -4.93 -8.89
N SER A 67 -24.39 -5.14 -7.85
CA SER A 67 -25.07 -6.43 -7.59
C SER A 67 -26.10 -6.76 -8.67
N LEU A 68 -26.84 -5.74 -9.13
CA LEU A 68 -27.78 -5.86 -10.24
C LEU A 68 -27.08 -6.16 -11.57
N ARG A 69 -25.92 -5.57 -11.82
CA ARG A 69 -25.11 -5.84 -13.03
C ARG A 69 -24.59 -7.28 -13.08
N GLN A 70 -24.18 -7.83 -11.93
CA GLN A 70 -23.74 -9.22 -11.82
C GLN A 70 -24.90 -10.20 -12.05
N GLN A 71 -26.10 -9.89 -11.56
CA GLN A 71 -27.31 -10.69 -11.77
C GLN A 71 -27.83 -10.62 -13.21
N LEU A 72 -27.63 -9.50 -13.90
CA LEU A 72 -28.06 -9.28 -15.29
C LEU A 72 -27.01 -9.70 -16.34
N GLY A 73 -25.85 -10.23 -15.92
CA GLY A 73 -24.81 -10.68 -16.85
C GLY A 73 -24.18 -9.56 -17.69
N LEU A 74 -24.30 -8.31 -17.23
CA LEU A 74 -23.75 -7.10 -17.88
C LEU A 74 -22.39 -6.68 -17.28
N ALA A 75 -21.72 -7.60 -16.59
CA ALA A 75 -20.38 -7.37 -16.07
C ALA A 75 -19.38 -7.51 -17.23
N GLU A 76 -18.69 -6.42 -17.56
CA GLU A 76 -17.52 -6.47 -18.43
C GLU A 76 -16.50 -7.47 -17.86
N PRO A 77 -15.84 -8.30 -18.69
CA PRO A 77 -14.85 -9.25 -18.21
C PRO A 77 -13.76 -8.50 -17.46
N VAL A 78 -13.55 -8.88 -16.20
CA VAL A 78 -12.49 -8.31 -15.36
C VAL A 78 -11.18 -8.53 -16.10
N SER A 79 -10.54 -7.43 -16.47
CA SER A 79 -9.29 -7.40 -17.20
C SER A 79 -8.20 -8.10 -16.37
N GLY A 80 -7.81 -9.30 -16.82
CA GLY A 80 -6.52 -9.95 -16.53
C GLY A 80 -6.37 -10.55 -15.14
N THR A 81 -6.60 -11.85 -15.01
CA THR A 81 -6.01 -12.65 -13.92
C THR A 81 -4.49 -12.63 -14.10
N TYR A 82 -3.73 -12.08 -13.17
CA TYR A 82 -2.26 -12.17 -13.18
C TYR A 82 -1.83 -13.63 -13.35
N SER A 83 -1.11 -13.93 -14.44
CA SER A 83 -0.69 -15.31 -14.79
C SER A 83 0.72 -15.66 -14.32
N GLY A 84 1.42 -14.71 -13.68
CA GLY A 84 2.77 -14.90 -13.18
C GLY A 84 2.81 -15.56 -11.80
N GLU A 85 4.02 -15.93 -11.37
CA GLU A 85 4.27 -16.39 -10.00
C GLU A 85 4.53 -15.19 -9.08
N LEU A 86 3.75 -15.05 -8.01
CA LEU A 86 3.96 -14.00 -7.00
C LEU A 86 5.10 -14.39 -6.05
N LYS A 87 6.32 -13.97 -6.40
CA LYS A 87 7.51 -14.22 -5.59
C LYS A 87 7.65 -13.17 -4.49
N VAL A 88 7.97 -13.63 -3.28
CA VAL A 88 8.29 -12.76 -2.15
C VAL A 88 9.80 -12.49 -2.16
N GLN A 89 10.22 -11.24 -2.34
CA GLN A 89 11.63 -10.86 -2.23
C GLN A 89 11.91 -10.13 -0.90
N SER A 90 11.22 -9.04 -0.64
CA SER A 90 11.39 -8.28 0.59
C SER A 90 10.44 -8.74 1.69
N LYS A 91 10.91 -8.65 2.95
CA LYS A 91 10.09 -8.91 4.14
C LYS A 91 10.15 -7.71 5.07
N VAL A 92 9.00 -7.31 5.58
CA VAL A 92 8.87 -6.23 6.58
C VAL A 92 8.02 -6.71 7.75
N PHE A 93 8.21 -6.11 8.92
CA PHE A 93 7.45 -6.47 10.11
C PHE A 93 6.75 -5.27 10.73
N PHE A 94 5.64 -5.51 11.40
CA PHE A 94 4.97 -4.59 12.31
C PHE A 94 4.81 -5.23 13.69
N ASP A 95 5.35 -4.57 14.71
CA ASP A 95 5.00 -4.85 16.09
C ASP A 95 3.71 -4.10 16.43
N ILE A 96 2.71 -4.81 16.93
CA ILE A 96 1.38 -4.27 17.16
C ILE A 96 1.16 -4.03 18.65
N GLY A 97 0.65 -2.85 18.98
CA GLY A 97 0.16 -2.50 20.31
C GLY A 97 -1.36 -2.32 20.30
N ILE A 98 -2.06 -2.90 21.28
CA ILE A 98 -3.50 -2.69 21.52
C ILE A 98 -3.68 -2.04 22.89
N ASN A 99 -4.28 -0.85 22.94
CA ASN A 99 -4.43 -0.02 24.15
C ASN A 99 -3.10 0.14 24.92
N GLY A 100 -2.02 0.38 24.19
CA GLY A 100 -0.66 0.55 24.73
C GLY A 100 0.05 -0.74 25.17
N LYS A 101 -0.57 -1.92 25.01
CA LYS A 101 0.05 -3.21 25.35
C LYS A 101 0.54 -3.94 24.10
N PRO A 102 1.76 -4.52 24.10
CA PRO A 102 2.22 -5.36 23.00
C PRO A 102 1.26 -6.52 22.72
N SER A 103 1.00 -6.81 21.45
CA SER A 103 0.02 -7.79 21.00
C SER A 103 0.53 -8.71 19.88
N GLY A 104 1.84 -8.74 19.65
CA GLY A 104 2.51 -9.62 18.68
C GLY A 104 3.03 -8.87 17.45
N THR A 105 3.69 -9.62 16.58
CA THR A 105 4.36 -9.12 15.39
C THR A 105 3.71 -9.73 14.15
N ILE A 106 3.51 -8.91 13.11
CA ILE A 106 3.04 -9.35 11.79
C ILE A 106 4.20 -9.22 10.83
N VAL A 107 4.51 -10.29 10.10
CA VAL A 107 5.53 -10.28 9.04
C VAL A 107 4.83 -10.33 7.68
N PHE A 108 5.17 -9.38 6.81
CA PHE A 108 4.69 -9.28 5.45
C PHE A 108 5.78 -9.71 4.47
N GLY A 109 5.38 -10.44 3.44
CA GLY A 109 6.17 -10.67 2.23
C GLY A 109 5.67 -9.76 1.13
N LEU A 110 6.59 -9.11 0.42
CA LEU A 110 6.30 -8.11 -0.59
C LEU A 110 6.65 -8.63 -1.99
N TYR A 111 5.93 -8.14 -3.00
CA TYR A 111 6.06 -8.54 -4.40
C TYR A 111 6.89 -7.52 -5.20
N ASP A 112 8.17 -7.37 -4.87
CA ASP A 112 9.07 -6.34 -5.42
C ASP A 112 9.20 -6.41 -6.95
N GLU A 113 9.18 -7.60 -7.55
CA GLU A 113 9.23 -7.77 -9.01
C GLU A 113 7.97 -7.25 -9.73
N VAL A 114 6.80 -7.42 -9.11
CA VAL A 114 5.51 -7.07 -9.71
C VAL A 114 5.13 -5.62 -9.42
N GLN A 115 5.47 -5.15 -8.22
CA GLN A 115 5.07 -3.85 -7.71
C GLN A 115 6.27 -3.04 -7.16
N PRO A 116 7.37 -2.84 -7.93
CA PRO A 116 8.61 -2.28 -7.41
C PRO A 116 8.44 -0.90 -6.77
N LYS A 117 7.61 -0.01 -7.35
CA LYS A 117 7.39 1.32 -6.77
C LYS A 117 6.55 1.25 -5.51
N THR A 118 5.49 0.45 -5.53
CA THR A 118 4.59 0.30 -4.39
C THR A 118 5.32 -0.31 -3.19
N VAL A 119 6.14 -1.32 -3.45
CA VAL A 119 6.97 -1.99 -2.44
C VAL A 119 8.05 -1.05 -1.91
N ALA A 120 8.78 -0.34 -2.76
CA ALA A 120 9.79 0.63 -2.31
C ALA A 120 9.19 1.73 -1.42
N ASN A 121 7.98 2.20 -1.74
CA ASN A 121 7.23 3.12 -0.87
C ASN A 121 6.92 2.49 0.48
N PHE A 122 6.33 1.29 0.50
CA PHE A 122 5.97 0.63 1.75
C PHE A 122 7.17 0.32 2.63
N VAL A 123 8.27 -0.17 2.04
CA VAL A 123 9.53 -0.47 2.74
C VAL A 123 10.13 0.79 3.37
N SER A 124 10.23 1.89 2.62
CA SER A 124 10.80 3.14 3.15
C SER A 124 9.94 3.74 4.26
N LEU A 125 8.61 3.59 4.18
CA LEU A 125 7.71 3.96 5.26
C LEU A 125 7.83 3.03 6.49
N CYS A 126 8.23 1.78 6.32
CA CYS A 126 8.55 0.89 7.44
C CYS A 126 9.88 1.29 8.11
N THR A 127 10.92 1.64 7.34
CA THR A 127 12.24 2.02 7.86
C THR A 127 12.26 3.43 8.45
N GLY A 128 11.43 4.34 7.95
CA GLY A 128 11.34 5.71 8.45
C GLY A 128 12.58 6.56 8.19
N ASP A 129 13.35 6.22 7.15
CA ASP A 129 14.63 6.82 6.76
C ASP A 129 14.49 8.17 6.03
N ARG A 130 13.26 8.56 5.71
CA ARG A 130 12.96 9.76 4.92
C ARG A 130 12.07 10.75 5.66
N SER A 131 12.17 12.01 5.26
CA SER A 131 11.30 13.08 5.72
C SER A 131 10.97 14.03 4.57
N VAL A 132 9.74 14.53 4.53
CA VAL A 132 9.30 15.55 3.56
C VAL A 132 8.71 16.71 4.34
N SER A 133 9.20 17.92 4.09
CA SER A 133 8.71 19.17 4.72
C SER A 133 8.65 19.10 6.25
N GLY A 134 9.65 18.48 6.87
CA GLY A 134 9.73 18.31 8.33
C GLY A 134 8.84 17.20 8.91
N THR A 135 8.04 16.53 8.08
CA THR A 135 7.24 15.35 8.48
C THR A 135 8.04 14.08 8.20
N GLN A 136 8.28 13.27 9.24
CA GLN A 136 8.91 11.96 9.08
C GLN A 136 7.96 11.01 8.34
N LEU A 137 8.47 10.37 7.29
CA LEU A 137 7.71 9.40 6.51
C LEU A 137 7.88 8.01 7.16
N ALA A 138 7.07 7.73 8.18
CA ALA A 138 7.18 6.47 8.93
C ALA A 138 5.82 5.93 9.40
N TYR A 139 5.67 4.61 9.34
CA TYR A 139 4.51 3.92 9.92
C TYR A 139 4.58 3.77 11.44
N ARG A 140 5.78 3.88 12.03
CA ARG A 140 5.96 3.79 13.48
C ARG A 140 5.07 4.80 14.19
N ASN A 141 4.37 4.33 15.22
CA ASN A 141 3.36 5.04 16.00
C ASN A 141 2.06 5.41 15.27
N SER A 142 1.93 5.10 13.98
CA SER A 142 0.65 5.26 13.27
C SER A 142 -0.38 4.23 13.76
N ARG A 143 -1.68 4.50 13.52
CA ARG A 143 -2.78 3.67 14.00
C ARG A 143 -3.58 3.04 12.87
N PHE A 144 -4.16 1.88 13.16
CA PHE A 144 -5.21 1.30 12.33
C PHE A 144 -6.51 2.02 12.65
N HIS A 145 -6.93 2.89 11.74
CA HIS A 145 -8.03 3.82 11.97
C HIS A 145 -9.38 3.26 11.48
N ARG A 146 -9.37 2.19 10.68
CA ARG A 146 -10.59 1.57 10.15
C ARG A 146 -10.45 0.05 10.09
N ILE A 147 -11.31 -0.68 10.81
CA ILE A 147 -11.33 -2.13 10.92
C ILE A 147 -12.76 -2.62 10.78
N ILE A 148 -13.04 -3.37 9.71
CA ILE A 148 -14.35 -3.94 9.42
C ILE A 148 -14.23 -5.46 9.45
N PRO A 149 -14.86 -6.15 10.43
CA PRO A 149 -14.83 -7.61 10.52
C PRO A 149 -15.40 -8.27 9.26
N ASN A 150 -14.79 -9.40 8.86
CA ASN A 150 -15.02 -10.14 7.62
C ASN A 150 -14.81 -9.30 6.36
N PHE A 151 -13.90 -8.34 6.42
CA PHE A 151 -13.56 -7.51 5.27
C PHE A 151 -12.06 -7.17 5.28
N MET A 152 -11.67 -6.16 6.06
CA MET A 152 -10.28 -5.67 6.06
C MET A 152 -9.94 -4.82 7.28
N ILE A 153 -8.63 -4.64 7.48
CA ILE A 153 -8.01 -3.79 8.50
C ILE A 153 -7.16 -2.74 7.77
N GLN A 154 -7.51 -1.46 7.91
CA GLN A 154 -6.88 -0.34 7.21
C GLN A 154 -6.08 0.55 8.17
N GLY A 155 -4.88 0.92 7.75
CA GLY A 155 -3.92 1.74 8.47
C GLY A 155 -3.10 2.63 7.53
N GLY A 156 -1.96 3.11 8.01
CA GLY A 156 -0.98 3.85 7.19
C GLY A 156 -1.21 5.36 7.08
N ASP A 157 -2.24 5.91 7.72
CA ASP A 157 -2.35 7.36 7.89
C ASP A 157 -1.50 7.80 9.09
N PHE A 158 -0.24 8.17 8.84
CA PHE A 158 0.68 8.65 9.87
C PHE A 158 0.64 10.18 10.07
N THR A 159 -0.09 10.93 9.23
CA THR A 159 -0.15 12.41 9.35
C THR A 159 -1.36 12.84 10.17
N ASN A 160 -2.56 12.34 9.85
CA ASN A 160 -3.81 12.72 10.52
C ASN A 160 -4.37 11.58 11.38
N GLY A 161 -3.97 10.35 11.09
CA GLY A 161 -4.42 9.15 11.79
C GLY A 161 -5.91 8.82 11.63
N ASN A 162 -6.67 9.48 10.75
CA ASN A 162 -8.13 9.32 10.67
C ASN A 162 -8.62 8.89 9.28
N GLY A 163 -7.71 8.60 8.36
CA GLY A 163 -7.99 8.18 6.99
C GLY A 163 -8.01 9.32 5.98
N THR A 164 -7.87 10.59 6.40
CA THR A 164 -7.81 11.73 5.47
C THR A 164 -6.39 12.10 5.06
N GLY A 165 -5.38 11.57 5.77
CA GLY A 165 -3.98 11.90 5.58
C GLY A 165 -3.16 10.83 4.87
N GLY A 166 -1.86 10.88 5.13
CA GLY A 166 -0.85 10.01 4.54
C GLY A 166 -0.18 10.60 3.30
N LEU A 167 1.14 10.42 3.22
CA LEU A 167 1.99 10.80 2.10
C LEU A 167 2.77 9.59 1.60
N SER A 168 3.19 9.59 0.34
CA SER A 168 4.13 8.61 -0.20
C SER A 168 5.56 9.16 -0.20
N ILE A 169 6.55 8.29 -0.41
CA ILE A 169 7.94 8.73 -0.64
C ILE A 169 8.16 9.50 -1.94
N TYR A 170 7.14 9.54 -2.81
CA TYR A 170 7.15 10.20 -4.12
C TYR A 170 6.38 11.53 -4.12
N GLY A 171 5.85 11.95 -2.96
CA GLY A 171 4.95 13.10 -2.82
C GLY A 171 3.57 12.68 -2.29
N ASP A 172 2.56 13.53 -2.50
CA ASP A 172 1.22 13.30 -1.93
C ASP A 172 0.57 12.00 -2.44
N ARG A 173 0.73 11.71 -3.75
CA ARG A 173 0.10 10.57 -4.43
C ARG A 173 1.02 9.99 -5.51
N PHE A 174 0.86 8.70 -5.82
CA PHE A 174 1.47 8.03 -6.97
C PHE A 174 0.48 7.12 -7.72
N ALA A 175 0.83 6.81 -8.97
CA ALA A 175 -0.01 6.04 -9.90
C ALA A 175 -0.22 4.58 -9.47
N ASP A 176 -1.28 3.96 -9.96
CA ASP A 176 -1.46 2.50 -9.86
C ASP A 176 -0.42 1.80 -10.74
N GLU A 177 0.20 0.73 -10.23
CA GLU A 177 1.30 0.04 -10.91
C GLU A 177 0.77 -1.16 -11.70
N ASP A 178 0.59 -2.34 -11.08
CA ASP A 178 -0.13 -3.47 -11.68
C ASP A 178 -1.43 -3.76 -10.92
N LEU A 179 -2.57 -3.77 -11.64
CA LEU A 179 -3.90 -4.03 -11.08
C LEU A 179 -4.43 -5.44 -11.41
N SER A 180 -3.64 -6.26 -12.11
CA SER A 180 -4.00 -7.64 -12.49
C SER A 180 -3.86 -8.64 -11.34
N VAL A 181 -3.09 -8.30 -10.30
CA VAL A 181 -2.91 -9.15 -9.12
C VAL A 181 -4.21 -9.15 -8.30
N PRO A 182 -4.89 -10.31 -8.14
CA PRO A 182 -6.17 -10.36 -7.46
C PRO A 182 -6.01 -10.36 -5.93
N HIS A 183 -7.08 -9.99 -5.23
CA HIS A 183 -7.17 -10.10 -3.78
C HIS A 183 -7.39 -11.56 -3.39
N GLY A 184 -6.28 -12.31 -3.32
CA GLY A 184 -6.21 -13.75 -3.10
C GLY A 184 -6.74 -14.30 -1.77
N GLY A 185 -7.35 -13.47 -0.92
CA GLY A 185 -8.05 -13.88 0.29
C GLY A 185 -7.51 -13.24 1.58
N PRO A 186 -7.79 -13.85 2.74
CA PRO A 186 -7.28 -13.37 4.02
C PRO A 186 -5.74 -13.29 4.03
N GLY A 187 -5.21 -12.18 4.56
CA GLY A 187 -3.79 -11.89 4.62
C GLY A 187 -3.24 -11.15 3.40
N THR A 188 -4.02 -10.88 2.34
CA THR A 188 -3.57 -10.02 1.24
C THR A 188 -3.31 -8.60 1.72
N LEU A 189 -2.17 -8.02 1.31
CA LEU A 189 -1.77 -6.63 1.58
C LEU A 189 -1.95 -5.78 0.32
N SER A 190 -2.69 -4.68 0.42
CA SER A 190 -3.06 -3.85 -0.73
C SER A 190 -3.15 -2.36 -0.38
N MET A 191 -2.99 -1.49 -1.38
CA MET A 191 -3.00 -0.03 -1.21
C MET A 191 -4.42 0.51 -1.08
N ALA A 192 -4.65 1.37 -0.09
CA ALA A 192 -5.86 2.17 -0.03
C ALA A 192 -5.70 3.42 -0.94
N ASN A 193 -6.77 3.76 -1.66
CA ASN A 193 -6.81 4.90 -2.56
C ASN A 193 -8.18 5.59 -2.51
N ALA A 194 -8.27 6.77 -3.12
CA ALA A 194 -9.50 7.56 -3.27
C ALA A 194 -9.95 7.65 -4.75
N GLY A 195 -9.66 6.59 -5.51
CA GLY A 195 -9.84 6.54 -6.97
C GLY A 195 -8.53 6.25 -7.72
N PRO A 196 -8.58 6.14 -9.05
CA PRO A 196 -7.43 5.77 -9.87
C PRO A 196 -6.23 6.69 -9.63
N ASN A 197 -5.03 6.11 -9.52
CA ASN A 197 -3.75 6.80 -9.40
C ASN A 197 -3.62 7.70 -8.15
N THR A 198 -4.25 7.31 -7.04
CA THR A 198 -4.21 8.06 -5.78
C THR A 198 -3.59 7.26 -4.62
N ASN A 199 -2.61 6.42 -4.90
CA ASN A 199 -1.87 5.69 -3.88
C ASN A 199 -1.04 6.65 -3.02
N GLY A 200 -1.01 6.44 -1.71
CA GLY A 200 -0.24 7.26 -0.77
C GLY A 200 0.56 6.37 0.20
N SER A 201 0.21 6.42 1.47
CA SER A 201 0.74 5.50 2.50
C SER A 201 -0.32 4.63 3.15
N GLN A 202 -1.60 4.92 2.93
CA GLN A 202 -2.64 4.08 3.49
C GLN A 202 -2.67 2.72 2.79
N PHE A 203 -2.84 1.68 3.59
CA PHE A 203 -2.89 0.29 3.14
C PHE A 203 -3.97 -0.45 3.92
N PHE A 204 -4.36 -1.62 3.43
CA PHE A 204 -5.23 -2.53 4.15
C PHE A 204 -4.77 -3.99 4.04
N ILE A 205 -5.15 -4.76 5.06
CA ILE A 205 -4.95 -6.21 5.14
C ILE A 205 -6.33 -6.85 5.04
N CYS A 206 -6.54 -7.71 4.04
CA CYS A 206 -7.80 -8.44 3.90
C CYS A 206 -7.95 -9.50 5.01
N THR A 207 -9.15 -9.65 5.56
CA THR A 207 -9.49 -10.73 6.51
C THR A 207 -10.51 -11.71 5.92
N ALA A 208 -11.07 -11.38 4.76
CA ALA A 208 -11.95 -12.22 3.95
C ALA A 208 -11.59 -12.08 2.46
N PRO A 209 -12.12 -12.94 1.56
CA PRO A 209 -12.03 -12.71 0.12
C PRO A 209 -12.69 -11.39 -0.28
N THR A 210 -12.02 -10.59 -1.10
CA THR A 210 -12.49 -9.26 -1.54
C THR A 210 -12.37 -9.06 -3.06
N PRO A 211 -12.97 -9.93 -3.90
CA PRO A 211 -12.79 -9.87 -5.35
C PRO A 211 -13.35 -8.59 -6.01
N TRP A 212 -14.27 -7.89 -5.36
CA TRP A 212 -14.81 -6.61 -5.86
C TRP A 212 -13.81 -5.44 -5.80
N LEU A 213 -12.65 -5.64 -5.18
CA LEU A 213 -11.52 -4.71 -5.14
C LEU A 213 -10.50 -4.97 -6.26
N ASP A 214 -10.60 -6.09 -6.97
CA ASP A 214 -9.72 -6.44 -8.08
C ASP A 214 -9.85 -5.39 -9.20
N GLY A 215 -8.72 -5.04 -9.82
CA GLY A 215 -8.67 -3.98 -10.82
C GLY A 215 -8.83 -2.55 -10.26
N LYS A 216 -9.00 -2.38 -8.94
CA LYS A 216 -9.20 -1.07 -8.29
C LYS A 216 -8.12 -0.70 -7.27
N HIS A 217 -7.51 -1.70 -6.63
CA HIS A 217 -6.49 -1.52 -5.61
C HIS A 217 -5.26 -2.36 -5.92
N VAL A 218 -4.07 -1.76 -5.78
CA VAL A 218 -2.79 -2.41 -6.06
C VAL A 218 -2.44 -3.38 -4.93
N VAL A 219 -2.46 -4.69 -5.23
CA VAL A 219 -1.99 -5.75 -4.33
C VAL A 219 -0.47 -5.87 -4.46
N PHE A 220 0.25 -5.70 -3.35
CA PHE A 220 1.71 -5.63 -3.35
C PHE A 220 2.39 -6.53 -2.32
N GLY A 221 1.63 -7.33 -1.58
CA GLY A 221 2.19 -8.31 -0.66
C GLY A 221 1.15 -9.18 0.02
N ARG A 222 1.61 -9.93 1.02
CA ARG A 222 0.76 -10.76 1.89
C ARG A 222 1.39 -10.94 3.27
N VAL A 223 0.55 -11.27 4.24
CA VAL A 223 0.99 -11.74 5.56
C VAL A 223 1.63 -13.14 5.40
N LEU A 224 2.82 -13.29 5.99
CA LEU A 224 3.54 -14.56 6.12
C LEU A 224 3.40 -15.14 7.52
N GLU A 225 3.54 -14.28 8.54
CA GLU A 225 3.48 -14.64 9.97
C GLU A 225 2.64 -13.60 10.72
N GLY A 226 2.01 -14.02 11.84
CA GLY A 226 1.19 -13.12 12.66
C GLY A 226 -0.26 -12.95 12.19
N MET A 227 -0.82 -13.92 11.44
CA MET A 227 -2.23 -13.86 11.03
C MET A 227 -3.20 -13.96 12.22
N ASP A 228 -2.78 -14.60 13.32
CA ASP A 228 -3.48 -14.59 14.61
C ASP A 228 -3.57 -13.18 15.21
N VAL A 229 -2.50 -12.38 15.08
CA VAL A 229 -2.50 -10.96 15.47
C VAL A 229 -3.48 -10.15 14.63
N VAL A 230 -3.51 -10.39 13.31
CA VAL A 230 -4.47 -9.77 12.38
C VAL A 230 -5.91 -10.09 12.80
N GLN A 231 -6.23 -11.37 13.05
CA GLN A 231 -7.56 -11.79 13.52
C GLN A 231 -7.92 -11.19 14.88
N LYS A 232 -6.94 -11.07 15.79
CA LYS A 232 -7.14 -10.38 17.07
C LYS A 232 -7.47 -8.91 16.87
N MET A 233 -6.76 -8.20 16.00
CA MET A 233 -7.07 -6.81 15.65
C MET A 233 -8.47 -6.68 15.05
N GLU A 234 -8.85 -7.60 14.16
CA GLU A 234 -10.17 -7.66 13.54
C GLU A 234 -11.31 -7.74 14.57
N SER A 235 -11.12 -8.49 15.66
CA SER A 235 -12.13 -8.63 16.73
C SER A 235 -12.51 -7.31 17.41
N PHE A 236 -11.64 -6.29 17.34
CA PHE A 236 -11.92 -4.95 17.82
C PHE A 236 -12.62 -4.06 16.80
N GLY A 237 -12.84 -4.56 15.58
CA GLY A 237 -13.53 -3.85 14.52
C GLY A 237 -15.01 -3.61 14.80
N THR A 238 -15.61 -2.73 13.99
CA THR A 238 -17.05 -2.49 13.98
C THR A 238 -17.57 -2.48 12.56
N ARG A 239 -18.88 -2.63 12.38
CA ARG A 239 -19.52 -2.50 11.06
C ARG A 239 -19.26 -1.12 10.42
N GLY A 240 -19.13 -0.07 11.24
CA GLY A 240 -18.81 1.29 10.78
C GLY A 240 -17.32 1.53 10.52
N GLY A 241 -16.46 0.55 10.79
CA GLY A 241 -15.02 0.65 10.63
C GLY A 241 -14.29 1.27 11.82
N GLN A 242 -14.92 2.10 12.65
CA GLN A 242 -14.24 2.66 13.83
C GLN A 242 -13.86 1.54 14.83
N PRO A 243 -12.58 1.37 15.19
CA PRO A 243 -12.17 0.34 16.14
C PRO A 243 -12.62 0.65 17.58
N LYS A 244 -12.92 -0.39 18.36
CA LYS A 244 -13.28 -0.32 19.78
C LYS A 244 -12.08 -0.13 20.71
N ALA A 245 -10.88 -0.36 20.20
CA ALA A 245 -9.62 -0.22 20.91
C ALA A 245 -8.63 0.57 20.05
N GLU A 246 -7.68 1.22 20.70
CA GLU A 246 -6.59 1.87 19.99
C GLU A 246 -5.58 0.80 19.55
N ILE A 247 -5.38 0.66 18.24
CA ILE A 247 -4.43 -0.31 17.66
C ILE A 247 -3.37 0.47 16.89
N ARG A 248 -2.11 0.31 17.29
CA ARG A 248 -0.96 1.05 16.74
C ARG A 248 0.15 0.13 16.31
N ILE A 249 0.93 0.61 15.34
CA ILE A 249 2.22 0.04 14.98
C ILE A 249 3.25 0.61 15.96
N THR A 250 3.67 -0.17 16.95
CA THR A 250 4.63 0.28 17.98
C THR A 250 6.06 0.33 17.43
N ASN A 251 6.36 -0.58 16.51
CA ASN A 251 7.63 -0.63 15.79
C ASN A 251 7.42 -1.27 14.41
N CYS A 252 8.31 -0.96 13.48
CA CYS A 252 8.27 -1.51 12.13
C CYS A 252 9.64 -1.42 11.46
N GLY A 253 9.87 -2.27 10.47
CA GLY A 253 11.13 -2.25 9.72
C GLY A 253 11.25 -3.38 8.72
N LEU A 254 12.42 -3.46 8.09
CA LEU A 254 12.81 -4.58 7.22
C LEU A 254 13.26 -5.78 8.08
N VAL A 255 12.73 -6.96 7.77
CA VAL A 255 13.18 -8.21 8.38
C VAL A 255 14.56 -8.54 7.78
N GLY A 256 15.57 -8.70 8.63
CA GLY A 256 16.97 -8.84 8.23
C GLY A 256 17.76 -7.52 8.21
N ALA A 257 17.13 -6.38 8.51
CA ALA A 257 17.86 -5.15 8.83
C ALA A 257 18.34 -5.09 10.29
N GLU A 258 17.86 -5.98 11.16
CA GLU A 258 18.41 -6.12 12.53
C GLU A 258 19.82 -6.71 12.54
N THR A 259 20.25 -7.39 11.47
CA THR A 259 21.68 -7.70 11.25
C THR A 259 22.50 -6.50 10.75
N ALA A 260 21.87 -5.36 10.44
CA ALA A 260 22.56 -4.14 10.01
C ALA A 260 22.46 -2.99 11.02
N ALA A 261 21.43 -2.94 11.87
CA ALA A 261 21.26 -1.89 12.87
C ALA A 261 21.94 -2.20 14.23
N VAL A 262 22.21 -3.46 14.54
CA VAL A 262 23.09 -3.84 15.68
C VAL A 262 24.58 -3.59 15.35
N ALA A 263 24.92 -3.34 14.09
CA ALA A 263 26.27 -2.95 13.68
C ALA A 263 26.57 -1.44 13.83
N ALA A 264 25.61 -0.64 14.33
CA ALA A 264 25.77 0.80 14.49
C ALA A 264 26.33 1.22 15.87
N ASP A 265 26.58 0.27 16.78
CA ASP A 265 27.31 0.49 18.04
C ASP A 265 28.58 -0.37 18.16
N GLU A 266 28.97 -1.05 17.07
CA GLU A 266 30.25 -1.77 16.97
C GLU A 266 31.28 -0.83 16.31
N PRO A 267 32.50 -0.70 16.86
CA PRO A 267 33.51 0.19 16.32
C PRO A 267 33.81 -0.21 14.87
N ALA A 268 34.05 0.79 14.01
CA ALA A 268 34.38 0.61 12.60
C ALA A 268 35.48 -0.47 12.42
N GLN A 269 35.06 -1.69 12.10
CA GLN A 269 35.97 -2.82 11.94
C GLN A 269 36.81 -2.56 10.70
N THR A 270 38.13 -2.68 10.86
CA THR A 270 39.06 -2.52 9.76
C THR A 270 38.86 -3.64 8.73
N GLU A 271 39.17 -3.38 7.45
CA GLU A 271 39.05 -4.38 6.37
C GLU A 271 39.82 -5.69 6.69
N GLU A 272 40.84 -5.61 7.54
CA GLU A 272 41.60 -6.75 8.05
C GLU A 272 40.80 -7.60 9.06
N GLU A 273 40.09 -6.96 10.01
CA GLU A 273 39.27 -7.63 11.02
C GLU A 273 38.06 -8.34 10.38
N ALA A 274 37.37 -7.68 9.45
CA ALA A 274 36.25 -8.28 8.72
C ALA A 274 36.66 -9.51 7.90
N MET A 275 37.85 -9.48 7.27
CA MET A 275 38.39 -10.66 6.57
C MET A 275 38.82 -11.77 7.52
N GLN A 276 39.23 -11.44 8.75
CA GLN A 276 39.67 -12.40 9.74
C GLN A 276 38.47 -13.12 10.40
N GLU A 277 37.41 -12.38 10.69
CA GLU A 277 36.12 -12.93 11.13
C GLU A 277 35.50 -13.84 10.07
N ARG A 278 35.51 -13.42 8.80
CA ARG A 278 35.03 -14.27 7.69
C ARG A 278 35.83 -15.57 7.56
N LEU A 279 37.13 -15.54 7.85
CA LEU A 279 37.98 -16.73 7.85
C LEU A 279 37.64 -17.69 9.00
N GLU A 280 37.28 -17.14 10.16
CA GLU A 280 36.82 -17.89 11.33
C GLU A 280 35.46 -18.55 11.08
N ALA A 281 34.49 -17.80 10.55
CA ALA A 281 33.19 -18.36 10.15
C ALA A 281 33.32 -19.52 9.15
N LEU A 282 34.26 -19.42 8.18
CA LEU A 282 34.52 -20.52 7.25
C LEU A 282 35.15 -21.75 7.93
N ARG A 283 35.88 -21.59 9.06
CA ARG A 283 36.39 -22.71 9.85
C ARG A 283 35.27 -23.42 10.59
N ASP A 284 34.34 -22.68 11.15
CA ASP A 284 33.18 -23.26 11.85
C ASP A 284 32.28 -24.03 10.89
N VAL A 285 32.02 -23.45 9.71
CA VAL A 285 31.27 -24.10 8.64
C VAL A 285 31.97 -25.39 8.18
N GLU A 286 33.29 -25.37 8.00
CA GLU A 286 34.07 -26.58 7.67
C GLU A 286 33.91 -27.66 8.75
N GLY A 287 33.96 -27.29 10.04
CA GLY A 287 33.74 -28.21 11.16
C GLY A 287 32.35 -28.85 11.13
N GLN A 288 31.30 -28.06 10.91
CA GLN A 288 29.94 -28.57 10.80
C GLN A 288 29.73 -29.52 9.62
N PHE A 289 30.41 -29.26 8.50
CA PHE A 289 30.37 -30.17 7.35
C PHE A 289 31.12 -31.48 7.64
N LEU A 290 32.29 -31.41 8.29
CA LEU A 290 33.04 -32.58 8.73
C LEU A 290 32.19 -33.51 9.62
N ASP A 291 31.44 -32.94 10.57
CA ASP A 291 30.57 -33.70 11.47
C ASP A 291 29.38 -34.35 10.76
N LYS A 292 28.96 -33.81 9.62
CA LYS A 292 27.83 -34.30 8.81
C LYS A 292 28.26 -35.04 7.55
N LYS A 293 29.55 -35.36 7.41
CA LYS A 293 30.13 -35.99 6.22
C LYS A 293 29.40 -37.27 5.82
N ASP A 294 29.01 -38.08 6.79
CA ASP A 294 28.38 -39.38 6.55
C ASP A 294 26.87 -39.26 6.19
N ALA A 295 26.28 -38.07 6.36
CA ALA A 295 24.88 -37.76 6.06
C ALA A 295 24.69 -37.00 4.73
N LEU A 296 25.78 -36.59 4.08
CA LEU A 296 25.77 -35.80 2.85
C LEU A 296 26.18 -36.66 1.65
N ASP A 297 25.62 -36.32 0.47
CA ASP A 297 26.04 -36.93 -0.78
C ASP A 297 27.56 -36.70 -1.01
N PRO A 298 28.37 -37.74 -1.33
CA PRO A 298 29.82 -37.61 -1.45
C PRO A 298 30.29 -36.59 -2.50
N VAL A 299 29.54 -36.44 -3.60
CA VAL A 299 29.89 -35.51 -4.68
C VAL A 299 29.60 -34.09 -4.23
N MET A 300 28.45 -33.87 -3.61
CA MET A 300 28.07 -32.56 -3.06
C MET A 300 29.03 -32.14 -1.94
N TYR A 301 29.37 -33.04 -1.02
CA TYR A 301 30.33 -32.79 0.05
C TYR A 301 31.70 -32.39 -0.49
N SER A 302 32.20 -33.12 -1.49
CA SER A 302 33.49 -32.81 -2.13
C SER A 302 33.50 -31.41 -2.76
N GLN A 303 32.43 -31.03 -3.47
CA GLN A 303 32.34 -29.71 -4.09
C GLN A 303 32.32 -28.60 -3.04
N MET A 304 31.50 -28.74 -2.00
CA MET A 304 31.39 -27.73 -0.94
C MET A 304 32.70 -27.55 -0.18
N MET A 305 33.42 -28.63 0.11
CA MET A 305 34.73 -28.56 0.76
C MET A 305 35.79 -27.87 -0.12
N GLN A 306 35.73 -28.07 -1.44
CA GLN A 306 36.60 -27.37 -2.38
C GLN A 306 36.29 -25.86 -2.42
N ASP A 307 35.02 -25.48 -2.43
CA ASP A 307 34.60 -24.07 -2.44
C ASP A 307 35.00 -23.36 -1.14
N ILE A 308 34.82 -24.01 0.01
CA ILE A 308 35.27 -23.51 1.32
C ILE A 308 36.80 -23.32 1.32
N ALA A 309 37.55 -24.30 0.80
CA ALA A 309 39.01 -24.21 0.73
C ALA A 309 39.48 -23.06 -0.18
N ALA A 310 38.83 -22.87 -1.33
CA ALA A 310 39.13 -21.80 -2.27
C ALA A 310 38.89 -20.42 -1.65
N GLU A 311 37.76 -20.23 -0.96
CA GLU A 311 37.43 -18.94 -0.35
C GLU A 311 38.34 -18.63 0.85
N LYS A 312 38.69 -19.63 1.67
CA LYS A 312 39.72 -19.48 2.73
C LYS A 312 41.07 -19.06 2.15
N LEU A 313 41.48 -19.64 1.03
CA LEU A 313 42.74 -19.30 0.37
C LEU A 313 42.72 -17.86 -0.16
N ARG A 314 41.61 -17.45 -0.78
CA ARG A 314 41.41 -16.09 -1.27
C ARG A 314 41.51 -15.06 -0.14
N LEU A 315 40.81 -15.30 0.97
CA LEU A 315 40.82 -14.40 2.14
C LEU A 315 42.21 -14.33 2.79
N LYS A 316 42.88 -15.47 3.00
CA LYS A 316 44.26 -15.50 3.51
C LYS A 316 45.22 -14.72 2.60
N THR A 317 45.04 -14.82 1.28
CA THR A 317 45.88 -14.11 0.30
C THR A 317 45.66 -12.60 0.37
N LYS A 318 44.40 -12.15 0.43
CA LYS A 318 44.05 -10.73 0.60
C LYS A 318 44.56 -10.17 1.92
N LEU A 319 44.40 -10.92 3.02
CA LEU A 319 44.84 -10.51 4.34
C LEU A 319 46.37 -10.40 4.42
N LYS A 320 47.09 -11.32 3.76
CA LYS A 320 48.55 -11.22 3.58
C LYS A 320 48.97 -10.02 2.72
N ALA A 321 48.18 -9.65 1.70
CA ALA A 321 48.46 -8.49 0.87
C ALA A 321 48.25 -7.17 1.63
N LEU A 322 47.15 -7.05 2.40
CA LEU A 322 46.90 -5.88 3.24
C LEU A 322 47.98 -5.68 4.31
N ARG A 323 48.44 -6.76 4.95
CA ARG A 323 49.54 -6.70 5.93
C ARG A 323 50.90 -6.27 5.36
N LYS A 324 51.08 -6.32 4.04
CA LYS A 324 52.30 -5.84 3.37
C LYS A 324 52.22 -4.36 2.96
N LEU A 325 51.03 -3.78 2.97
CA LEU A 325 50.77 -2.39 2.57
C LEU A 325 50.79 -1.42 3.78
N LYS A 326 50.71 -1.95 5.00
CA LYS A 326 50.94 -1.24 6.27
C LYS A 326 52.41 -1.35 6.66
#